data_AF-A0A9E2B3P6-F1
#
_entry.id   AF-A0A9E2B3P6-F1
#
_cell.length_a   1.000
_cell.length_b   1.000
_cell.length_c   1.000
_cell.angle_alpha   90.00
_cell.angle_beta   90.00
_cell.angle_gamma   90.00
#
_symmetry.space_group_name_H-M   'P 1'
#
loop_
_entity.id
_entity.type
_entity.pdbx_description
1 polymer ?
#
loop_
_entity_poly.entity_id
_entity_poly.type
_entity_poly.pdbx_seq_one_letter_code
_entity_poly.pdbx_strand_id
1 'polypeptide(L)'
;MKIPLIKSTFIWSIVLAVTVQLLLAFQGIDVCDDGFMLTFYQQFFNHPESVEYNFMYWLAGFIGGIWYETFDGAGMLSFKLLAIIVNTLTYIVGFYVLKPYLKTQYVIIGLLMALFIYDFGFLVFYHNQLTALLTVTGVYFLIKALREQGSSWFIIAGLVIGVNIFARLTNLSLLALIAVIPFFGMISKTSVHVILKSTLQYVLGIGLGATAMVLLIVVLGLWSIFSSALETLT
;
A
#
# COMPACT_ATOMS: atom_id res chain seq x y z
N MET A 1 30.24 -21.36 -10.59
CA MET A 1 28.78 -21.12 -10.75
C MET A 1 28.22 -20.55 -9.44
N LYS A 2 28.26 -19.23 -9.23
CA LYS A 2 27.95 -18.54 -7.96
C LYS A 2 26.53 -17.91 -7.95
N ILE A 3 25.51 -18.72 -8.25
CA ILE A 3 24.10 -18.27 -8.32
C ILE A 3 23.16 -18.80 -7.21
N PRO A 4 23.48 -19.78 -6.31
CA PRO A 4 22.46 -20.30 -5.40
C PRO A 4 22.29 -19.53 -4.07
N LEU A 5 23.33 -18.89 -3.53
CA LEU A 5 23.29 -18.43 -2.13
C LEU A 5 22.35 -17.23 -1.90
N ILE A 6 22.39 -16.23 -2.79
CA ILE A 6 21.63 -14.97 -2.61
C ILE A 6 20.12 -15.19 -2.78
N LYS A 7 19.72 -15.99 -3.77
CA LYS A 7 18.30 -16.36 -3.96
C LYS A 7 17.79 -17.17 -2.78
N SER A 8 18.61 -18.11 -2.30
CA SER A 8 18.30 -18.92 -1.12
C SER A 8 18.10 -18.06 0.13
N THR A 9 19.02 -17.13 0.44
CA THR A 9 18.91 -16.28 1.64
C THR A 9 17.66 -15.39 1.63
N PHE A 10 17.30 -14.82 0.48
CA PHE A 10 16.08 -14.00 0.37
C PHE A 10 14.79 -14.83 0.53
N ILE A 11 14.74 -16.03 -0.04
CA ILE A 11 13.59 -16.92 0.14
C ILE A 11 13.47 -17.33 1.60
N TRP A 12 14.58 -17.72 2.25
CA TRP A 12 14.57 -18.07 3.67
C TRP A 12 14.18 -16.90 4.57
N SER A 13 14.51 -15.66 4.22
CA SER A 13 14.07 -14.50 4.99
C SER A 13 12.57 -14.24 4.85
N ILE A 14 11.97 -14.50 3.68
CA ILE A 14 10.51 -14.46 3.51
C ILE A 14 9.85 -15.56 4.34
N VAL A 15 10.35 -16.80 4.27
CA VAL A 15 9.82 -17.92 5.06
C VAL A 15 9.88 -17.61 6.55
N LEU A 16 10.99 -17.05 7.03
CA LEU A 16 11.13 -16.60 8.41
C LEU A 16 10.09 -15.51 8.74
N ALA A 17 9.98 -14.46 7.93
CA ALA A 17 9.03 -13.37 8.14
C ALA A 17 7.59 -13.86 8.21
N VAL A 18 7.18 -14.75 7.30
CA VAL A 18 5.83 -15.33 7.28
C VAL A 18 5.61 -16.24 8.49
N THR A 19 6.59 -17.08 8.84
CA THR A 19 6.47 -18.00 9.99
C THR A 19 6.30 -17.23 11.29
N VAL A 20 7.12 -16.20 11.51
CA VAL A 20 7.01 -15.36 12.71
C VAL A 20 5.64 -14.69 12.78
N GLN A 21 5.20 -14.08 11.68
CA GLN A 21 3.87 -13.48 11.61
C GLN A 21 2.74 -14.47 11.89
N LEU A 22 2.81 -15.68 11.33
CA LEU A 22 1.80 -16.72 11.56
C LEU A 22 1.76 -17.14 13.04
N LEU A 23 2.92 -17.33 13.67
CA LEU A 23 2.99 -17.66 15.09
C LEU A 23 2.36 -16.57 15.97
N LEU A 24 2.59 -15.31 15.61
CA LEU A 24 2.02 -14.15 16.29
C LEU A 24 0.52 -13.95 15.99
N ALA A 25 0.03 -14.37 14.82
CA ALA A 25 -1.39 -14.25 14.45
C ALA A 25 -2.31 -14.97 15.44
N PHE A 26 -1.85 -16.07 16.03
CA PHE A 26 -2.58 -16.81 17.07
C PHE A 26 -2.48 -16.18 18.46
N GLN A 27 -1.76 -15.06 18.61
CA GLN A 27 -1.52 -14.41 19.89
C GLN A 27 -2.24 -13.05 19.93
N GLY A 28 -2.95 -12.81 21.04
CA GLY A 28 -3.58 -11.53 21.34
C GLY A 28 -4.80 -11.17 20.48
N ILE A 29 -5.62 -10.30 21.05
CA ILE A 29 -6.73 -9.63 20.39
C ILE A 29 -6.64 -8.17 20.83
N ASP A 30 -6.53 -7.23 19.89
CA ASP A 30 -6.71 -5.83 20.22
C ASP A 30 -8.20 -5.46 20.07
N VAL A 31 -8.86 -5.19 21.18
CA VAL A 31 -10.30 -4.92 21.18
C VAL A 31 -10.60 -3.49 20.66
N CYS A 32 -9.61 -2.60 20.67
CA CYS A 32 -9.78 -1.22 20.21
C CYS A 32 -9.75 -1.13 18.68
N ASP A 33 -8.57 -1.27 18.07
CA ASP A 33 -8.41 -1.02 16.64
C ASP A 33 -8.91 -2.19 15.78
N ASP A 34 -8.72 -3.44 16.22
CA ASP A 34 -9.22 -4.59 15.44
C ASP A 34 -10.75 -4.62 15.46
N GLY A 35 -11.39 -4.39 16.62
CA GLY A 35 -12.85 -4.35 16.73
C GLY A 35 -13.49 -3.29 15.84
N PHE A 36 -12.87 -2.11 15.80
CA PHE A 36 -13.31 -0.99 14.97
C PHE A 36 -13.27 -1.32 13.47
N MET A 37 -12.19 -1.96 12.99
CA MET A 37 -12.05 -2.29 11.56
C MET A 37 -12.80 -3.54 11.14
N LEU A 38 -12.85 -4.57 11.99
CA LEU A 38 -13.63 -5.76 11.68
C LEU A 38 -15.11 -5.42 11.52
N THR A 39 -15.61 -4.51 12.36
CA THR A 39 -16.96 -3.95 12.20
C THR A 39 -17.08 -3.18 10.89
N PHE A 40 -16.10 -2.35 10.54
CA PHE A 40 -16.08 -1.64 9.25
C PHE A 40 -16.16 -2.60 8.05
N TYR A 41 -15.33 -3.64 8.04
CA TYR A 41 -15.28 -4.62 6.94
C TYR A 41 -16.56 -5.44 6.85
N GLN A 42 -17.11 -5.86 7.99
CA GLN A 42 -18.38 -6.58 8.06
C GLN A 42 -19.54 -5.73 7.52
N GLN A 43 -19.59 -4.44 7.86
CA GLN A 43 -20.70 -3.57 7.48
C GLN A 43 -20.51 -2.88 6.14
N PHE A 44 -19.33 -2.98 5.51
CA PHE A 44 -18.98 -2.23 4.29
C PHE A 44 -20.01 -2.41 3.15
N PHE A 45 -20.51 -3.63 2.94
CA PHE A 45 -21.54 -3.92 1.94
C PHE A 45 -22.95 -4.11 2.51
N ASN A 46 -23.06 -4.31 3.83
CA ASN A 46 -24.33 -4.62 4.50
C ASN A 46 -25.08 -3.37 4.98
N HIS A 47 -24.42 -2.55 5.79
CA HIS A 47 -24.95 -1.31 6.36
C HIS A 47 -23.86 -0.23 6.37
N PRO A 48 -23.42 0.25 5.19
CA PRO A 48 -22.29 1.18 5.09
C PRO A 48 -22.51 2.50 5.86
N GLU A 49 -23.76 2.92 6.03
CA GLU A 49 -24.17 4.07 6.83
C GLU A 49 -23.79 3.94 8.32
N SER A 50 -23.72 2.72 8.85
CA SER A 50 -23.38 2.48 10.26
C SER A 50 -21.89 2.68 10.57
N VAL A 51 -21.05 2.75 9.53
CA VAL A 51 -19.59 2.81 9.61
C VAL A 51 -19.03 3.96 8.77
N GLU A 52 -19.83 5.01 8.58
CA GLU A 52 -19.55 6.16 7.72
C GLU A 52 -18.19 6.80 7.98
N TYR A 53 -17.83 7.02 9.25
CA TYR A 53 -16.52 7.60 9.62
C TYR A 53 -15.34 6.86 8.97
N ASN A 54 -15.42 5.54 8.84
CA ASN A 54 -14.35 4.71 8.28
C ASN A 54 -14.18 4.86 6.76
N PHE A 55 -15.11 5.51 6.06
CA PHE A 55 -15.00 5.75 4.63
C PHE A 55 -13.85 6.69 4.26
N MET A 56 -13.21 7.38 5.23
CA MET A 56 -11.93 8.05 4.99
C MET A 56 -10.77 7.08 4.64
N TYR A 57 -10.96 5.79 4.92
CA TYR A 57 -10.07 4.68 4.56
C TYR A 57 -10.72 3.76 3.51
N TRP A 58 -11.49 4.36 2.59
CA TRP A 58 -12.40 3.65 1.68
C TRP A 58 -11.80 2.40 1.02
N LEU A 59 -10.59 2.49 0.46
CA LEU A 59 -9.98 1.38 -0.26
C LEU A 59 -9.63 0.21 0.68
N ALA A 60 -9.20 0.49 1.91
CA ALA A 60 -8.98 -0.55 2.90
C ALA A 60 -10.31 -1.21 3.30
N GLY A 61 -11.38 -0.41 3.44
CA GLY A 61 -12.75 -0.88 3.62
C GLY A 61 -13.21 -1.80 2.51
N PHE A 62 -13.02 -1.39 1.26
CA PHE A 62 -13.40 -2.15 0.08
C PHE A 62 -12.69 -3.50 0.00
N ILE A 63 -11.36 -3.52 0.21
CA ILE A 63 -10.58 -4.77 0.21
C ILE A 63 -10.98 -5.67 1.38
N GLY A 64 -11.13 -5.10 2.58
CA GLY A 64 -11.53 -5.84 3.77
C GLY A 64 -12.95 -6.39 3.68
N GLY A 65 -13.88 -5.64 3.09
CA GLY A 65 -15.25 -6.08 2.83
C GLY A 65 -15.30 -7.22 1.81
N ILE A 66 -14.54 -7.13 0.71
CA ILE A 66 -14.44 -8.25 -0.25
C ILE A 66 -13.87 -9.50 0.44
N TRP A 67 -12.85 -9.31 1.28
CA TRP A 67 -12.27 -10.40 2.05
C TRP A 67 -13.28 -11.01 3.03
N TYR A 68 -14.07 -10.18 3.71
CA TYR A 68 -15.16 -10.63 4.59
C TYR A 68 -16.15 -11.52 3.84
N GLU A 69 -16.70 -11.04 2.72
CA GLU A 69 -17.67 -11.78 1.90
C GLU A 69 -17.09 -13.10 1.33
N THR A 70 -15.78 -13.13 1.05
CA THR A 70 -15.11 -14.32 0.49
C THR A 70 -14.83 -15.38 1.56
N PHE A 71 -14.51 -14.96 2.78
CA PHE A 71 -14.12 -15.83 3.89
C PHE A 71 -15.07 -15.70 5.08
N ASP A 72 -16.36 -15.57 4.79
CA ASP A 72 -17.38 -15.39 5.83
C ASP A 72 -17.31 -16.53 6.86
N GLY A 73 -17.44 -16.15 8.14
CA GLY A 73 -17.32 -17.07 9.27
C GLY A 73 -15.89 -17.50 9.64
N ALA A 74 -14.85 -17.16 8.87
CA ALA A 74 -13.45 -17.49 9.22
C ALA A 74 -12.89 -16.62 10.37
N GLY A 75 -13.65 -15.62 10.80
CA GLY A 75 -13.36 -14.77 11.95
C GLY A 75 -12.11 -13.91 11.79
N MET A 76 -11.63 -13.38 12.91
CA MET A 76 -10.48 -12.47 12.98
C MET A 76 -9.19 -13.04 12.36
N LEU A 77 -8.99 -14.36 12.48
CA LEU A 77 -7.77 -15.01 11.98
C LEU A 77 -7.61 -14.81 10.46
N SER A 78 -8.71 -14.80 9.70
CA SER A 78 -8.64 -14.58 8.25
C SER A 78 -8.09 -13.18 7.91
N PHE A 79 -8.45 -12.16 8.68
CA PHE A 79 -7.95 -10.80 8.49
C PHE A 79 -6.50 -10.64 8.94
N LYS A 80 -6.06 -11.38 9.97
CA LYS A 80 -4.64 -11.47 10.30
C LYS A 80 -3.87 -12.10 9.14
N LEU A 81 -4.38 -13.15 8.51
CA LEU A 81 -3.76 -13.73 7.30
C LEU A 81 -3.69 -12.73 6.14
N LEU A 82 -4.74 -11.93 5.92
CA LEU A 82 -4.70 -10.84 4.93
C LEU A 82 -3.59 -9.82 5.26
N ALA A 83 -3.46 -9.42 6.53
CA ALA A 83 -2.37 -8.56 6.97
C ALA A 83 -1.00 -9.16 6.63
N ILE A 84 -0.80 -10.46 6.89
CA ILE A 84 0.44 -11.18 6.58
C ILE A 84 0.75 -11.15 5.08
N ILE A 85 -0.25 -11.35 4.23
CA ILE A 85 -0.10 -11.28 2.78
C ILE A 85 0.39 -9.88 2.37
N VAL A 86 -0.32 -8.83 2.80
CA VAL A 86 0.01 -7.43 2.46
C VAL A 86 1.40 -7.05 2.95
N ASN A 87 1.72 -7.39 4.19
CA ASN A 87 3.01 -7.19 4.81
C ASN A 87 4.16 -7.89 4.09
N THR A 88 3.94 -9.14 3.68
CA THR A 88 4.93 -9.92 2.93
C THR A 88 5.15 -9.33 1.54
N LEU A 89 4.10 -8.85 0.87
CA LEU A 89 4.24 -8.13 -0.39
C LEU A 89 5.03 -6.83 -0.21
N THR A 90 4.77 -6.06 0.84
CA THR A 90 5.52 -4.84 1.18
C THR A 90 6.99 -5.15 1.38
N TYR A 91 7.31 -6.23 2.11
CA TYR A 91 8.67 -6.72 2.30
C TYR A 91 9.35 -7.05 0.97
N ILE A 92 8.67 -7.81 0.10
CA ILE A 92 9.21 -8.22 -1.21
C ILE A 92 9.49 -7.00 -2.09
N VAL A 93 8.55 -6.07 -2.20
CA VAL A 93 8.72 -4.86 -3.02
C VAL A 93 9.81 -3.97 -2.44
N GLY A 94 9.82 -3.75 -1.12
CA GLY A 94 10.87 -3.01 -0.41
C GLY A 94 12.26 -3.60 -0.64
N PHE A 95 12.38 -4.92 -0.70
CA PHE A 95 13.63 -5.59 -1.05
C PHE A 95 14.11 -5.22 -2.44
N TYR A 96 13.23 -5.24 -3.45
CA TYR A 96 13.60 -4.86 -4.82
C TYR A 96 13.90 -3.37 -4.97
N VAL A 97 13.29 -2.50 -4.15
CA VAL A 97 13.62 -1.08 -4.08
C VAL A 97 15.03 -0.86 -3.53
N LEU A 98 15.39 -1.52 -2.43
CA LEU A 98 16.63 -1.24 -1.69
C LEU A 98 17.84 -2.05 -2.17
N LYS A 99 17.64 -3.26 -2.69
CA LYS A 99 18.72 -4.16 -3.14
C LYS A 99 19.71 -3.52 -4.13
N PRO A 100 19.31 -2.66 -5.08
CA PRO A 100 20.27 -2.00 -5.97
C PRO A 100 21.24 -1.05 -5.26
N TYR A 101 20.93 -0.61 -4.04
CA TYR A 101 21.68 0.43 -3.32
C TYR A 101 22.47 -0.11 -2.12
N LEU A 102 22.11 -1.27 -1.59
CA LEU A 102 22.65 -1.82 -0.35
C LEU A 102 22.99 -3.31 -0.51
N LYS A 103 23.92 -3.81 0.31
CA LYS A 103 24.20 -5.26 0.37
C LYS A 103 22.95 -6.00 0.84
N THR A 104 22.68 -7.16 0.22
CA THR A 104 21.49 -7.99 0.48
C THR A 104 21.25 -8.26 1.96
N GLN A 105 22.30 -8.54 2.73
CA GLN A 105 22.18 -8.79 4.17
C GLN A 105 21.61 -7.60 4.94
N TYR A 106 22.07 -6.38 4.65
CA TYR A 106 21.57 -5.17 5.31
C TYR A 106 20.14 -4.84 4.92
N VAL A 107 19.76 -5.09 3.65
CA VAL A 107 18.37 -4.94 3.22
C VAL A 107 17.46 -5.92 3.95
N ILE A 108 17.85 -7.20 4.02
CA ILE A 108 17.07 -8.23 4.72
C ILE A 108 16.91 -7.89 6.20
N ILE A 109 18.00 -7.53 6.88
CA ILE A 109 17.97 -7.16 8.31
C ILE A 109 17.09 -5.93 8.51
N GLY A 110 17.29 -4.87 7.74
CA GLY A 110 16.50 -3.63 7.85
C GLY A 110 15.01 -3.86 7.60
N LEU A 111 14.66 -4.67 6.59
CA LEU A 111 13.26 -5.00 6.33
C LEU A 111 12.67 -5.88 7.43
N LEU A 112 13.40 -6.88 7.93
CA LEU A 112 12.93 -7.69 9.08
C LEU A 112 12.71 -6.82 10.31
N MET A 113 13.63 -5.88 10.61
CA MET A 113 13.46 -4.91 11.69
C MET A 113 12.23 -4.04 11.49
N ALA A 114 11.98 -3.57 10.27
CA ALA A 114 10.79 -2.78 9.94
C ALA A 114 9.49 -3.58 10.20
N LEU A 115 9.49 -4.90 9.95
CA LEU A 115 8.37 -5.76 10.33
C LEU A 115 8.16 -5.72 11.85
N PHE A 116 9.20 -5.88 12.67
CA PHE A 116 9.08 -5.91 14.13
C PHE A 116 8.62 -4.58 14.76
N ILE A 117 8.86 -3.44 14.11
CA ILE A 117 8.49 -2.11 14.65
C ILE A 117 7.01 -1.77 14.38
N TYR A 118 6.39 -2.37 13.37
CA TYR A 118 5.09 -1.95 12.84
C TYR A 118 3.92 -2.80 13.37
N ASP A 119 4.00 -3.24 14.63
CA ASP A 119 2.99 -4.05 15.34
C ASP A 119 2.59 -5.34 14.59
N PHE A 120 3.60 -6.05 14.08
CA PHE A 120 3.45 -7.23 13.22
C PHE A 120 2.78 -8.43 13.89
N GLY A 121 1.88 -9.08 13.13
CA GLY A 121 1.29 -10.37 13.48
C GLY A 121 0.22 -10.31 14.57
N PHE A 122 0.18 -9.24 15.37
CA PHE A 122 -0.87 -9.03 16.37
C PHE A 122 -2.14 -8.44 15.76
N LEU A 123 -1.98 -7.45 14.87
CA LEU A 123 -3.09 -6.69 14.30
C LEU A 123 -3.72 -7.36 13.08
N VAL A 124 -5.01 -7.13 12.90
CA VAL A 124 -5.72 -7.46 11.67
C VAL A 124 -5.29 -6.56 10.52
N PHE A 125 -5.73 -6.90 9.30
CA PHE A 125 -5.52 -6.05 8.14
C PHE A 125 -6.06 -4.64 8.41
N TYR A 126 -5.22 -3.63 8.18
CA TYR A 126 -5.52 -2.23 8.47
C TYR A 126 -5.10 -1.35 7.28
N HIS A 127 -5.57 -0.11 7.28
CA HIS A 127 -5.23 0.85 6.22
C HIS A 127 -3.74 1.21 6.18
N ASN A 128 -3.01 1.04 7.30
CA ASN A 128 -1.58 1.35 7.39
C ASN A 128 -0.74 0.36 6.59
N GLN A 129 -1.01 -0.95 6.66
CA GLN A 129 -0.28 -1.96 5.89
C GLN A 129 -0.54 -1.79 4.39
N LEU A 130 -1.79 -1.51 4.01
CA LEU A 130 -2.14 -1.22 2.63
C LEU A 130 -1.45 0.04 2.11
N THR A 131 -1.46 1.12 2.91
CA THR A 131 -0.75 2.36 2.60
C THR A 131 0.74 2.11 2.39
N ALA A 132 1.37 1.32 3.26
CA ALA A 132 2.78 0.97 3.14
C ALA A 132 3.06 0.22 1.83
N LEU A 133 2.26 -0.80 1.51
CA LEU A 133 2.38 -1.58 0.27
C LEU A 133 2.28 -0.70 -0.98
N LEU A 134 1.24 0.12 -1.06
CA LEU A 134 1.01 1.00 -2.20
C LEU A 134 2.11 2.06 -2.31
N THR A 135 2.59 2.60 -1.18
CA THR A 135 3.69 3.58 -1.17
C THR A 135 4.98 2.97 -1.71
N VAL A 136 5.42 1.81 -1.19
CA VAL A 136 6.66 1.19 -1.67
C VAL A 136 6.54 0.73 -3.12
N THR A 137 5.34 0.33 -3.56
CA THR A 137 5.07 -0.05 -4.96
C THR A 137 5.10 1.16 -5.89
N GLY A 138 4.49 2.28 -5.49
CA GLY A 138 4.56 3.53 -6.24
C GLY A 138 5.99 4.05 -6.37
N VAL A 139 6.76 4.00 -5.27
CA VAL A 139 8.19 4.36 -5.24
C VAL A 139 9.02 3.42 -6.12
N TYR A 140 8.75 2.11 -6.09
CA TYR A 140 9.42 1.14 -6.96
C TYR A 140 9.26 1.50 -8.44
N PHE A 141 8.02 1.76 -8.89
CA PHE A 141 7.77 2.16 -10.28
C PHE A 141 8.33 3.53 -10.61
N LEU A 142 8.33 4.48 -9.66
CA LEU A 142 8.93 5.80 -9.86
C LEU A 142 10.44 5.69 -10.08
N ILE A 143 11.14 4.91 -9.24
CA ILE A 143 12.58 4.64 -9.41
C ILE A 143 12.84 3.95 -10.75
N LYS A 144 12.00 2.98 -11.12
CA LYS A 144 12.10 2.30 -12.42
C LYS A 144 11.93 3.28 -13.59
N ALA A 145 10.94 4.18 -13.52
CA ALA A 145 10.69 5.20 -14.52
C ALA A 145 11.87 6.15 -14.70
N LEU A 146 12.46 6.60 -13.58
CA LEU A 146 13.63 7.49 -13.58
C LEU A 146 14.88 6.83 -14.20
N ARG A 147 15.04 5.51 -14.03
CA ARG A 147 16.19 4.76 -14.56
C ARG A 147 16.05 4.36 -16.02
N GLU A 148 14.89 3.84 -16.40
CA GLU A 148 14.65 3.29 -17.74
C GLU A 148 14.23 4.37 -18.76
N GLN A 149 13.97 5.62 -18.30
CA GLN A 149 13.35 6.70 -19.10
C GLN A 149 12.06 6.27 -19.81
N GLY A 150 11.43 5.18 -19.34
CA GLY A 150 10.23 4.62 -19.91
C GLY A 150 9.02 5.44 -19.50
N SER A 151 8.43 6.12 -20.48
CA SER A 151 7.28 7.00 -20.32
C SER A 151 6.08 6.36 -19.60
N SER A 152 5.81 5.07 -19.86
CA SER A 152 4.69 4.35 -19.27
C SER A 152 4.85 4.09 -17.76
N TRP A 153 6.10 3.99 -17.27
CA TRP A 153 6.35 3.72 -15.85
C TRP A 153 5.99 4.92 -14.96
N PHE A 154 6.11 6.15 -15.46
CA PHE A 154 5.64 7.34 -14.73
C PHE A 154 4.11 7.30 -14.52
N ILE A 155 3.35 6.89 -15.54
CA ILE A 155 1.89 6.77 -15.43
C ILE A 155 1.54 5.68 -14.41
N ILE A 156 2.18 4.51 -14.46
CA ILE A 156 1.94 3.42 -13.51
C ILE A 156 2.28 3.84 -12.08
N ALA A 157 3.43 4.49 -11.87
CA ALA A 157 3.83 4.98 -10.56
C ALA A 157 2.80 6.00 -10.01
N GLY A 158 2.39 6.96 -10.86
CA GLY A 158 1.38 7.94 -10.50
C GLY A 158 0.04 7.29 -10.16
N LEU A 159 -0.41 6.32 -10.95
CA LEU A 159 -1.66 5.59 -10.75
C LEU A 159 -1.68 4.92 -9.37
N VAL A 160 -0.62 4.20 -9.01
CA VAL A 160 -0.52 3.55 -7.70
C VAL A 160 -0.60 4.57 -6.56
N ILE A 161 0.06 5.73 -6.69
CA ILE A 161 -0.01 6.80 -5.69
C ILE A 161 -1.39 7.45 -5.63
N GLY A 162 -2.05 7.65 -6.78
CA GLY A 162 -3.42 8.17 -6.85
C GLY A 162 -4.43 7.24 -6.17
N VAL A 163 -4.29 5.93 -6.36
CA VAL A 163 -5.10 4.91 -5.65
C VAL A 163 -4.80 4.94 -4.14
N ASN A 164 -3.54 5.14 -3.74
CA ASN A 164 -3.13 5.16 -2.34
C ASN A 164 -3.77 6.29 -1.52
N ILE A 165 -4.19 7.39 -2.15
CA ILE A 165 -4.95 8.46 -1.47
C ILE A 165 -6.24 7.92 -0.84
N PHE A 166 -6.85 6.89 -1.44
CA PHE A 166 -8.09 6.27 -0.94
C PHE A 166 -7.84 5.16 0.08
N ALA A 167 -6.58 4.69 0.23
CA ALA A 167 -6.21 3.87 1.39
C ALA A 167 -6.23 4.71 2.67
N ARG A 168 -5.80 5.98 2.57
CA ARG A 168 -5.87 6.97 3.65
C ARG A 168 -5.72 8.38 3.08
N LEU A 169 -6.65 9.27 3.36
CA LEU A 169 -6.64 10.65 2.80
C LEU A 169 -5.37 11.45 3.13
N THR A 170 -4.74 11.20 4.28
CA THR A 170 -3.46 11.85 4.63
C THR A 170 -2.32 11.51 3.64
N ASN A 171 -2.48 10.48 2.82
CA ASN A 171 -1.56 10.12 1.75
C ASN A 171 -1.56 11.16 0.61
N LEU A 172 -2.42 12.19 0.64
CA LEU A 172 -2.25 13.41 -0.16
C LEU A 172 -0.87 14.04 0.02
N SER A 173 -0.24 13.85 1.19
CA SER A 173 1.16 14.24 1.42
C SER A 173 2.16 13.58 0.44
N LEU A 174 1.84 12.40 -0.10
CA LEU A 174 2.68 11.70 -1.10
C LEU A 174 2.73 12.44 -2.44
N LEU A 175 1.85 13.42 -2.69
CA LEU A 175 1.97 14.30 -3.85
C LEU A 175 3.29 15.09 -3.85
N ALA A 176 3.95 15.24 -2.69
CA ALA A 176 5.30 15.78 -2.61
C ALA A 176 6.31 15.00 -3.47
N LEU A 177 6.06 13.72 -3.76
CA LEU A 177 6.90 12.90 -4.65
C LEU A 177 6.94 13.41 -6.09
N ILE A 178 5.99 14.25 -6.52
CA ILE A 178 6.04 14.94 -7.83
C ILE A 178 7.35 15.73 -7.96
N ALA A 179 7.83 16.35 -6.86
CA ALA A 179 9.05 17.16 -6.85
C ALA A 179 10.34 16.33 -7.07
N VAL A 180 10.29 15.01 -6.88
CA VAL A 180 11.44 14.13 -7.11
C VAL A 180 11.84 14.11 -8.59
N ILE A 181 10.87 14.21 -9.50
CA ILE A 181 11.11 14.16 -10.96
C ILE A 181 11.97 15.35 -11.43
N PRO A 182 11.58 16.63 -11.21
CA PRO A 182 12.43 17.76 -11.59
C PRO A 182 13.74 17.78 -10.82
N PHE A 183 13.76 17.41 -9.53
CA PHE A 183 14.98 17.32 -8.75
C PHE A 183 16.01 16.35 -9.36
N PHE A 184 15.57 15.13 -9.70
CA PHE A 184 16.42 14.14 -10.35
C PHE A 184 16.86 14.57 -11.75
N GLY A 185 15.97 15.21 -12.51
CA GLY A 185 16.27 15.76 -13.83
C GLY A 185 17.33 16.86 -13.82
N MET A 186 17.32 17.74 -12.80
CA MET A 186 18.34 18.78 -12.61
C MET A 186 19.72 18.17 -12.32
N ILE A 187 19.79 17.17 -11.42
CA ILE A 187 21.04 16.47 -11.09
C ILE A 187 21.58 15.72 -12.31
N SER A 188 20.70 15.06 -13.05
CA SER A 188 21.06 14.25 -14.22
C SER A 188 21.26 15.08 -15.50
N LYS A 189 21.19 16.42 -15.41
CA LYS A 189 21.27 17.36 -16.55
C LYS A 189 20.36 16.98 -17.72
N THR A 190 19.18 16.44 -17.40
CA THR A 190 18.18 16.02 -18.40
C THR A 190 17.52 17.25 -19.01
N SER A 191 17.11 17.17 -20.27
CA SER A 191 16.45 18.29 -20.94
C SER A 191 15.13 18.65 -20.24
N VAL A 192 14.85 19.96 -20.14
CA VAL A 192 13.63 20.49 -19.49
C VAL A 192 12.37 19.89 -20.10
N HIS A 193 12.35 19.66 -21.41
CA HIS A 193 11.22 19.04 -22.10
C HIS A 193 10.93 17.62 -21.58
N VAL A 194 11.95 16.80 -21.36
CA VAL A 194 11.80 15.43 -20.83
C VAL A 194 11.33 15.46 -19.38
N ILE A 195 11.83 16.41 -18.59
CA ILE A 195 11.38 16.61 -17.20
C ILE A 195 9.89 16.96 -17.19
N LEU A 196 9.46 17.98 -17.94
CA LEU A 196 8.07 18.41 -18.00
C LEU A 196 7.15 17.28 -18.48
N LYS A 197 7.56 16.55 -19.53
CA LYS A 197 6.81 15.40 -20.03
C LYS A 197 6.66 14.31 -18.98
N SER A 198 7.73 13.98 -18.26
CA SER A 198 7.72 12.93 -17.23
C SER A 198 6.87 13.33 -16.02
N THR A 199 6.98 14.59 -15.59
CA THR A 199 6.14 15.16 -14.53
C THR A 199 4.67 15.12 -14.91
N LEU A 200 4.32 15.56 -16.13
CA LEU A 200 2.94 15.52 -16.62
C LEU A 200 2.41 14.09 -16.65
N GLN A 201 3.20 13.13 -17.10
CA GLN A 201 2.79 11.71 -17.14
C GLN A 201 2.55 11.12 -15.75
N TYR A 202 3.38 11.49 -14.78
CA TYR A 202 3.19 11.08 -13.40
C TYR A 202 1.92 11.70 -12.78
N VAL A 203 1.69 12.99 -13.01
CA VAL A 203 0.46 13.70 -12.58
C VAL A 203 -0.79 13.12 -13.25
N LEU A 204 -0.71 12.81 -14.55
CA LEU A 204 -1.78 12.12 -15.27
C LEU A 204 -2.05 10.74 -14.66
N GLY A 205 -1.01 9.99 -14.30
CA GLY A 205 -1.15 8.73 -13.58
C GLY A 205 -1.92 8.89 -12.27
N ILE A 206 -1.53 9.88 -11.44
CA ILE A 206 -2.22 10.19 -10.17
C ILE A 206 -3.69 10.50 -10.42
N GLY A 207 -3.98 11.37 -11.40
CA GLY A 207 -5.35 11.72 -11.78
C GLY A 207 -6.16 10.51 -12.23
N LEU A 208 -5.58 9.62 -13.05
CA LEU A 208 -6.23 8.38 -13.48
C LEU A 208 -6.52 7.44 -12.31
N GLY A 209 -5.57 7.27 -11.39
CA GLY A 209 -5.75 6.44 -10.20
C GLY A 209 -6.85 6.97 -9.29
N ALA A 210 -6.85 8.27 -9.02
CA ALA A 210 -7.88 8.92 -8.20
C ALA A 210 -9.26 8.87 -8.86
N THR A 211 -9.34 9.19 -10.14
CA THR A 211 -10.61 9.11 -10.91
C THR A 211 -11.14 7.68 -10.93
N ALA A 212 -10.30 6.67 -11.10
CA ALA A 212 -10.72 5.27 -11.06
C ALA A 212 -11.36 4.90 -9.71
N MET A 213 -10.80 5.38 -8.58
CA MET A 213 -11.39 5.16 -7.26
C MET A 213 -12.71 5.90 -7.08
N VAL A 214 -12.81 7.16 -7.51
CA VAL A 214 -14.07 7.92 -7.46
C VAL A 214 -15.15 7.24 -8.30
N LEU A 215 -14.82 6.81 -9.53
CA LEU A 215 -15.77 6.09 -10.38
C LEU A 215 -16.24 4.79 -9.72
N LEU A 216 -15.33 4.05 -9.08
CA LEU A 216 -15.68 2.84 -8.36
C LEU A 216 -16.62 3.12 -7.18
N ILE A 217 -16.37 4.16 -6.40
CA ILE A 217 -17.25 4.61 -5.31
C ILE A 217 -18.65 4.95 -5.84
N VAL A 218 -18.73 5.70 -6.94
CA VAL A 218 -19.99 6.12 -7.56
C VAL A 218 -20.77 4.92 -8.10
N VAL A 219 -20.11 4.00 -8.80
CA VAL A 219 -20.73 2.79 -9.36
C VAL A 219 -21.29 1.89 -8.26
N LEU A 220 -20.63 1.84 -7.10
CA LEU A 220 -21.10 1.09 -5.94
C LEU A 220 -22.21 1.81 -5.15
N GLY A 221 -22.59 3.03 -5.55
CA GLY A 221 -23.63 3.82 -4.87
C GLY A 221 -23.19 4.38 -3.51
N LEU A 222 -21.88 4.38 -3.22
CA LEU A 222 -21.32 4.74 -1.91
C LEU A 222 -20.89 6.22 -1.81
N TRP A 223 -21.20 7.04 -2.83
CA TRP A 223 -20.73 8.42 -2.91
C TRP A 223 -21.24 9.30 -1.75
N SER A 224 -22.52 9.21 -1.39
CA SER A 224 -23.12 10.02 -0.33
C SER A 224 -22.44 9.78 1.03
N ILE A 225 -22.15 8.51 1.33
CA ILE A 225 -21.50 8.08 2.56
C ILE A 225 -20.05 8.56 2.57
N PHE A 226 -19.34 8.39 1.44
CA PHE A 226 -17.97 8.87 1.30
C PHE A 226 -17.86 10.39 1.42
N SER A 227 -18.78 11.16 0.83
CA SER A 227 -18.78 12.63 0.95
C SER A 227 -19.06 13.10 2.36
N SER A 228 -20.00 12.44 3.06
CA SER A 228 -20.33 12.79 4.44
C SER A 228 -19.15 12.50 5.39
N ALA A 229 -18.46 11.37 5.17
CA ALA A 229 -17.20 11.07 5.88
C ALA A 229 -16.10 12.13 5.65
N LEU A 230 -16.02 12.74 4.46
CA LEU A 230 -15.09 13.83 4.18
C LEU A 230 -15.45 15.12 4.91
N GLU A 231 -16.73 15.45 5.02
CA GLU A 231 -17.21 16.64 5.72
C GLU A 231 -16.90 16.58 7.22
N THR A 232 -16.90 15.39 7.83
CA THR A 232 -16.51 15.24 9.23
C THR A 232 -15.03 15.57 9.53
N LEU A 233 -14.19 15.72 8.50
CA LEU A 233 -12.78 16.11 8.63
C LEU A 233 -12.55 17.64 8.56
N THR A 234 -13.57 18.42 8.17
CA THR A 234 -13.51 19.88 8.02
C THR A 234 -14.28 20.60 9.13
#